data_AF-A0A2N5GWD5-F1
#
_entry.id   AF-A0A2N5GWD5-F1
#
_cell.length_a   1.000
_cell.length_b   1.000
_cell.length_c   1.000
_cell.angle_alpha   90.00
_cell.angle_beta   90.00
_cell.angle_gamma   90.00
#
_symmetry.space_group_name_H-M   'P 1'
#
loop_
_entity.id
_entity.type
_entity.pdbx_description
1 polymer ?
#
loop_
_entity_poly.entity_id
_entity_poly.type
_entity_poly.pdbx_seq_one_letter_code
_entity_poly.pdbx_strand_id
1 'polypeptide(L)'
;MKRYLKVFVILLAFAMPLPAAANGIPVKVDEEGINRAPIRPENRNAIDDPCLDGNERHRHMGAQGMHKHLCDAPGKEEVLEYVQKYNPKKLDQWKNAFLDRENLHKRWASPEMDAERKAWIEAKREEKQKIQNSYVKGDISLKEMRIKMRALRGTAHKRRMGNPFIYRDLQLADKAGRKQDAVKVLDEMLLQMKERNNSLRALIEEIIE
;
A
#
# COMPACT_ATOMS: atom_id res chain seq x y z
N MET A 1 41.64 -8.10 -35.22
CA MET A 1 42.77 -8.49 -34.34
C MET A 1 42.30 -8.44 -32.89
N LYS A 2 42.21 -9.60 -32.22
CA LYS A 2 41.80 -9.77 -30.82
C LYS A 2 42.96 -9.34 -29.90
N ARG A 3 42.71 -8.50 -28.88
CA ARG A 3 43.69 -8.20 -27.83
C ARG A 3 43.05 -8.29 -26.43
N TYR A 4 43.26 -9.46 -25.85
CA TYR A 4 43.52 -9.82 -24.45
C TYR A 4 42.94 -8.97 -23.30
N LEU A 5 41.91 -9.58 -22.70
CA LEU A 5 41.62 -9.73 -21.27
C LEU A 5 42.84 -9.54 -20.33
N LYS A 6 42.74 -8.60 -19.39
CA LYS A 6 43.56 -8.57 -18.16
C LYS A 6 42.62 -8.57 -16.97
N VAL A 7 42.43 -9.76 -16.40
CA VAL A 7 41.82 -9.98 -15.09
C VAL A 7 42.83 -9.53 -14.04
N PHE A 8 42.44 -8.57 -13.19
CA PHE A 8 43.17 -8.27 -11.96
C PHE A 8 42.45 -8.96 -10.81
N VAL A 9 43.01 -10.09 -10.36
CA VAL A 9 42.68 -10.74 -9.09
C VAL A 9 43.48 -10.03 -8.01
N ILE A 10 42.81 -9.35 -7.09
CA ILE A 10 43.42 -8.92 -5.83
C ILE A 10 42.75 -9.71 -4.71
N LEU A 11 43.39 -10.84 -4.39
CA LEU A 11 43.22 -11.57 -3.13
C LEU A 11 44.08 -10.86 -2.09
N LEU A 12 43.43 -10.24 -1.10
CA LEU A 12 44.11 -9.79 0.10
C LEU A 12 43.41 -10.41 1.30
N ALA A 13 43.95 -11.56 1.70
CA ALA A 13 43.68 -12.21 2.96
C ALA A 13 44.35 -11.38 4.08
N PHE A 14 43.53 -10.83 4.98
CA PHE A 14 44.00 -10.41 6.29
C PHE A 14 43.30 -11.25 7.35
N ALA A 15 44.10 -12.08 8.01
CA ALA A 15 43.70 -12.87 9.15
C ALA A 15 43.98 -12.09 10.45
N MET A 16 42.91 -11.90 11.25
CA MET A 16 42.84 -11.83 12.73
C MET A 16 43.52 -10.63 13.44
N PRO A 17 43.11 -10.20 14.67
CA PRO A 17 42.37 -10.95 15.71
C PRO A 17 41.08 -10.29 16.26
N LEU A 18 40.23 -11.13 16.85
CA LEU A 18 39.10 -10.75 17.70
C LEU A 18 39.58 -10.24 19.07
N PRO A 19 39.10 -9.08 19.54
CA PRO A 19 38.95 -8.84 20.97
C PRO A 19 37.54 -9.23 21.42
N ALA A 20 37.47 -10.27 22.25
CA ALA A 20 36.39 -10.42 23.20
C ALA A 20 36.53 -9.33 24.27
N ALA A 21 35.62 -8.36 24.27
CA ALA A 21 35.44 -7.44 25.38
C ALA A 21 33.95 -7.18 25.55
N ALA A 22 33.39 -7.87 26.55
CA ALA A 22 32.15 -7.47 27.18
C ALA A 22 32.34 -6.07 27.77
N ASN A 23 31.70 -5.08 27.17
CA ASN A 23 31.47 -3.79 27.80
C ASN A 23 29.98 -3.53 27.75
N GLY A 24 29.36 -3.59 28.94
CA GLY A 24 27.95 -3.36 29.15
C GLY A 24 27.53 -2.01 28.58
N ILE A 25 26.34 -1.99 28.01
CA ILE A 25 25.63 -0.77 27.66
C ILE A 25 25.49 0.04 28.96
N PRO A 26 26.01 1.28 29.05
CA PRO A 26 25.64 2.15 30.15
C PRO A 26 24.17 2.52 29.97
N VAL A 27 23.30 1.81 30.70
CA VAL A 27 21.91 2.21 30.88
C VAL A 27 21.93 3.50 31.69
N LYS A 28 21.64 4.63 31.05
CA LYS A 28 21.18 5.80 31.80
C LYS A 28 19.81 5.44 32.36
N VAL A 29 19.72 5.51 33.69
CA VAL A 29 18.51 5.29 34.46
C VAL A 29 17.86 6.66 34.62
N ASP A 30 16.73 6.84 33.96
CA ASP A 30 15.81 7.94 34.18
C ASP A 30 14.83 7.45 35.27
N GLU A 31 14.47 8.29 36.24
CA GLU A 31 13.76 7.95 37.49
C GLU A 31 12.31 7.40 37.34
N GLU A 32 11.88 6.96 36.16
CA GLU A 32 10.56 6.36 35.95
C GLU A 32 10.72 4.88 35.53
N GLY A 33 10.90 4.02 36.53
CA GLY A 33 11.24 2.60 36.38
C GLY A 33 10.27 1.74 35.57
N ILE A 34 10.41 1.73 34.24
CA ILE A 34 9.78 0.73 33.35
C ILE A 34 10.86 0.10 32.45
N ASN A 35 11.26 -1.13 32.80
CA ASN A 35 12.05 -2.00 31.93
C ASN A 35 11.23 -2.37 30.68
N ARG A 36 11.58 -1.87 29.50
CA ARG A 36 11.14 -2.48 28.23
C ARG A 36 12.32 -3.23 27.60
N ALA A 37 12.35 -4.54 27.85
CA ALA A 37 13.20 -5.49 27.13
C ALA A 37 12.94 -5.45 25.61
N PRO A 38 13.91 -5.82 24.76
CA PRO A 38 13.72 -5.88 23.31
C PRO A 38 12.75 -7.00 22.97
N ILE A 39 11.62 -6.64 22.35
CA ILE A 39 10.57 -7.58 21.93
C ILE A 39 11.12 -8.47 20.80
N ARG A 40 11.36 -9.75 21.12
CA ARG A 40 11.52 -10.84 20.14
C ARG A 40 10.14 -11.17 19.54
N PRO A 41 10.00 -11.44 18.23
CA PRO A 41 8.69 -11.61 17.61
C PRO A 41 8.24 -13.07 17.68
N GLU A 42 7.86 -13.54 18.86
CA GLU A 42 7.19 -14.84 19.02
C GLU A 42 6.06 -14.73 20.04
N ASN A 43 5.01 -13.96 19.72
CA ASN A 43 3.62 -14.28 20.11
C ASN A 43 2.64 -13.35 19.38
N ARG A 44 2.06 -13.79 18.27
CA ARG A 44 0.84 -13.17 17.73
C ARG A 44 -0.31 -13.84 18.45
N ASN A 45 -0.85 -13.19 19.47
CA ASN A 45 -2.21 -13.29 20.04
C ASN A 45 -2.15 -13.00 21.55
N ALA A 46 -2.34 -11.72 21.91
CA ALA A 46 -2.85 -11.23 23.20
C ALA A 46 -2.30 -9.81 23.47
N ILE A 47 -3.08 -8.79 23.10
CA ILE A 47 -3.19 -7.59 23.93
C ILE A 47 -4.68 -7.27 23.93
N ASP A 48 -5.39 -7.93 24.84
CA ASP A 48 -6.61 -7.37 25.41
C ASP A 48 -6.17 -6.21 26.29
N ASP A 49 -6.56 -4.99 25.94
CA ASP A 49 -6.45 -3.84 26.84
C ASP A 49 -7.86 -3.24 27.00
N PRO A 50 -8.46 -3.27 28.21
CA PRO A 50 -9.82 -2.84 28.45
C PRO A 50 -9.83 -1.35 28.76
N CYS A 51 -10.12 -0.51 27.76
CA CYS A 51 -10.45 0.88 28.02
C CYS A 51 -11.94 0.98 28.43
N LEU A 52 -12.18 1.00 29.74
CA LEU A 52 -13.43 1.45 30.36
C LEU A 52 -13.54 2.98 30.25
N ASP A 53 -13.98 3.49 29.11
CA ASP A 53 -14.61 4.81 29.09
C ASP A 53 -15.90 4.76 28.26
N GLY A 54 -17.00 5.19 28.87
CA GLY A 54 -18.34 5.20 28.29
C GLY A 54 -18.52 6.32 27.27
N ASN A 55 -17.54 6.51 26.38
CA ASN A 55 -17.57 7.56 25.38
C ASN A 55 -17.68 6.95 23.98
N GLU A 56 -18.90 6.98 23.44
CA GLU A 56 -19.36 6.32 22.21
C GLU A 56 -18.69 6.81 20.91
N ARG A 57 -17.58 7.56 21.01
CA ARG A 57 -16.88 8.20 19.88
C ARG A 57 -15.47 7.68 19.61
N HIS A 58 -15.00 6.66 20.31
CA HIS A 58 -13.72 6.00 20.03
C HIS A 58 -13.92 4.55 19.59
N ARG A 59 -14.59 4.34 18.44
CA ARG A 59 -14.45 3.06 17.72
C ARG A 59 -13.07 3.03 17.07
N HIS A 60 -12.07 2.56 17.81
CA HIS A 60 -10.89 1.98 17.21
C HIS A 60 -11.34 0.72 16.45
N MET A 61 -11.70 0.91 15.19
CA MET A 61 -11.96 -0.19 14.27
C MET A 61 -10.65 -0.99 14.19
N GLY A 62 -10.57 -2.10 14.90
CA GLY A 62 -9.49 -3.07 14.72
C GLY A 62 -9.36 -3.45 13.25
N ALA A 63 -8.23 -4.04 12.86
CA ALA A 63 -7.95 -4.41 11.46
C ALA A 63 -9.12 -5.18 10.80
N GLN A 64 -9.87 -5.96 11.57
CA GLN A 64 -11.08 -6.69 11.12
C GLN A 64 -12.30 -5.79 10.83
N GLY A 65 -12.54 -4.74 11.62
CA GLY A 65 -13.65 -3.80 11.41
C GLY A 65 -13.45 -2.92 10.17
N MET A 66 -12.21 -2.45 9.96
CA MET A 66 -11.82 -1.77 8.71
C MET A 66 -11.91 -2.71 7.50
N HIS A 67 -11.55 -3.98 7.65
CA HIS A 67 -11.62 -4.96 6.56
C HIS A 67 -13.05 -5.20 6.09
N LYS A 68 -14.01 -5.37 7.01
CA LYS A 68 -15.42 -5.56 6.65
C LYS A 68 -15.98 -4.39 5.83
N HIS A 69 -15.67 -3.15 6.20
CA HIS A 69 -16.11 -1.96 5.46
C HIS A 69 -15.37 -1.74 4.13
N LEU A 70 -14.16 -2.28 3.97
CA LEU A 70 -13.42 -2.28 2.70
C LEU A 70 -13.85 -3.43 1.76
N CYS A 71 -14.43 -4.50 2.31
CA CYS A 71 -14.88 -5.69 1.58
C CYS A 71 -16.27 -5.54 0.96
N ASP A 72 -17.09 -4.59 1.41
CA ASP A 72 -18.38 -4.24 0.78
C ASP A 72 -18.18 -3.36 -0.46
N ALA A 73 -17.14 -3.63 -1.26
CA ALA A 73 -16.97 -2.95 -2.55
C ALA A 73 -18.07 -3.44 -3.50
N PRO A 74 -18.82 -2.54 -4.15
CA PRO A 74 -19.96 -2.96 -4.97
C PRO A 74 -19.49 -3.75 -6.17
N GLY A 75 -20.29 -4.73 -6.56
CA GLY A 75 -20.15 -5.39 -7.86
C GLY A 75 -20.34 -4.40 -9.01
N LYS A 76 -19.79 -4.72 -10.18
CA LYS A 76 -19.97 -3.90 -11.40
C LYS A 76 -21.46 -3.73 -11.71
N GLU A 77 -22.22 -4.81 -11.60
CA GLU A 77 -23.64 -4.90 -11.90
C GLU A 77 -24.45 -4.00 -10.97
N GLU A 78 -24.18 -4.05 -9.67
CA GLU A 78 -24.83 -3.23 -8.63
C GLU A 78 -24.60 -1.73 -8.86
N VAL A 79 -23.38 -1.32 -9.21
CA VAL A 79 -23.12 0.08 -9.58
C VAL A 79 -23.91 0.47 -10.84
N LEU A 80 -23.97 -0.40 -11.85
CA LEU A 80 -24.73 -0.12 -13.08
C LEU A 80 -26.23 -0.02 -12.83
N GLU A 81 -26.79 -0.79 -11.89
CA GLU A 81 -28.18 -0.64 -11.44
C GLU A 81 -28.43 0.74 -10.82
N TYR A 82 -27.55 1.20 -9.93
CA TYR A 82 -27.63 2.55 -9.36
C TYR A 82 -27.50 3.64 -10.43
N VAL A 83 -26.63 3.44 -11.42
CA VAL A 83 -26.46 4.37 -12.54
C VAL A 83 -27.71 4.39 -13.41
N GLN A 84 -28.31 3.24 -13.73
CA GLN A 84 -29.56 3.18 -14.48
C GLN A 84 -30.70 3.89 -13.73
N LYS A 85 -30.76 3.72 -12.41
CA LYS A 85 -31.77 4.33 -11.53
C LYS A 85 -31.62 5.84 -11.40
N TYR A 86 -30.40 6.34 -11.22
CA TYR A 86 -30.15 7.73 -10.83
C TYR A 86 -29.49 8.60 -11.90
N ASN A 87 -28.67 8.03 -12.77
CA ASN A 87 -27.92 8.77 -13.79
C ASN A 87 -27.75 7.99 -15.12
N PRO A 88 -28.85 7.60 -15.80
CA PRO A 88 -28.78 6.75 -17.00
C PRO A 88 -28.01 7.39 -18.15
N LYS A 89 -27.92 8.73 -18.19
CA LYS A 89 -27.15 9.48 -19.19
C LYS A 89 -25.64 9.17 -19.17
N LYS A 90 -25.11 8.69 -18.04
CA LYS A 90 -23.69 8.31 -17.89
C LYS A 90 -23.47 6.80 -17.90
N LEU A 91 -24.50 6.00 -18.19
CA LEU A 91 -24.39 4.53 -18.21
C LEU A 91 -23.26 4.04 -19.12
N ASP A 92 -23.15 4.59 -20.33
CA ASP A 92 -22.12 4.18 -21.27
C ASP A 92 -20.72 4.58 -20.81
N GLN A 93 -20.58 5.73 -20.14
CA GLN A 93 -19.30 6.13 -19.54
C GLN A 93 -18.88 5.15 -18.44
N TRP A 94 -19.82 4.68 -17.64
CA TRP A 94 -19.58 3.68 -16.61
C TRP A 94 -19.19 2.32 -17.21
N LYS A 95 -19.94 1.84 -18.21
CA LYS A 95 -19.62 0.60 -18.94
C LYS A 95 -18.21 0.66 -19.53
N ASN A 96 -17.85 1.78 -20.16
CA ASN A 96 -16.52 1.99 -20.74
C ASN A 96 -15.42 2.02 -19.68
N ALA A 97 -15.65 2.69 -18.55
CA ALA A 97 -14.68 2.72 -17.44
C ALA A 97 -14.43 1.33 -16.84
N PHE A 98 -15.47 0.51 -16.70
CA PHE A 98 -15.33 -0.88 -16.25
C PHE A 98 -14.62 -1.76 -17.29
N LEU A 99 -14.95 -1.61 -18.57
CA LEU A 99 -14.30 -2.36 -19.65
C LEU A 99 -12.80 -2.01 -19.74
N ASP A 100 -12.45 -0.74 -19.65
CA ASP A 100 -11.06 -0.27 -19.61
C ASP A 100 -10.32 -0.87 -18.39
N ARG A 101 -10.95 -0.88 -17.21
CA ARG A 101 -10.37 -1.52 -16.01
C ARG A 101 -10.09 -3.00 -16.24
N GLU A 102 -11.03 -3.72 -16.82
CA GLU A 102 -10.92 -5.15 -17.12
C GLU A 102 -9.80 -5.43 -18.11
N ASN A 103 -9.73 -4.65 -19.20
CA ASN A 103 -8.68 -4.78 -20.20
C ASN A 103 -7.28 -4.48 -19.63
N LEU A 104 -7.16 -3.46 -18.78
CA LEU A 104 -5.90 -3.15 -18.09
C LEU A 104 -5.47 -4.28 -17.15
N HIS A 105 -6.40 -4.88 -16.40
CA HIS A 105 -6.09 -6.03 -15.55
C HIS A 105 -5.71 -7.27 -16.35
N LYS A 106 -6.41 -7.56 -17.45
CA LYS A 106 -6.06 -8.66 -18.36
C LYS A 106 -4.66 -8.47 -18.93
N ARG A 107 -4.33 -7.26 -19.38
CA ARG A 107 -2.97 -6.93 -19.85
C ARG A 107 -1.95 -7.08 -18.72
N TRP A 108 -2.20 -6.51 -17.55
CA TRP A 108 -1.28 -6.63 -16.40
C TRP A 108 -1.03 -8.09 -16.00
N ALA A 109 -2.05 -8.95 -16.09
CA ALA A 109 -1.96 -10.37 -15.74
C ALA A 109 -1.52 -11.27 -16.91
N SER A 110 -1.26 -10.70 -18.09
CA SER A 110 -0.96 -11.49 -19.28
C SER A 110 0.41 -12.19 -19.16
N PRO A 111 0.63 -13.30 -19.89
CA PRO A 111 1.91 -13.99 -19.93
C PRO A 111 3.05 -13.10 -20.47
N GLU A 112 2.75 -12.22 -21.42
CA GLU A 112 3.73 -11.31 -22.04
C GLU A 112 4.32 -10.32 -21.02
N MET A 113 3.60 -10.04 -19.93
CA MET A 113 4.02 -9.14 -18.87
C MET A 113 4.67 -9.86 -17.68
N ASP A 114 4.74 -11.21 -17.69
CA ASP A 114 5.12 -11.96 -16.49
C ASP A 114 6.57 -11.73 -16.04
N ALA A 115 7.49 -11.63 -17.00
CA ALA A 115 8.90 -11.43 -16.71
C ALA A 115 9.15 -10.03 -16.12
N GLU A 116 8.65 -8.99 -16.78
CA GLU A 116 8.76 -7.58 -16.39
C GLU A 116 8.07 -7.34 -15.04
N ARG A 117 6.86 -7.89 -14.86
CA ARG A 117 6.11 -7.80 -13.61
C ARG A 117 6.89 -8.44 -12.45
N LYS A 118 7.47 -9.63 -12.65
CA LYS A 118 8.28 -10.31 -11.61
C LYS A 118 9.55 -9.52 -11.29
N ALA A 119 10.26 -9.05 -12.31
CA ALA A 119 11.46 -8.23 -12.14
C ALA A 119 11.15 -6.93 -11.37
N TRP A 120 10.07 -6.24 -11.73
CA TRP A 120 9.63 -5.03 -11.05
C TRP A 120 9.25 -5.29 -9.58
N ILE A 121 8.51 -6.39 -9.30
CA ILE A 121 8.15 -6.77 -7.93
C ILE A 121 9.41 -7.02 -7.09
N GLU A 122 10.39 -7.74 -7.64
CA GLU A 122 11.64 -8.03 -6.93
C GLU A 122 12.47 -6.76 -6.69
N ALA A 123 12.64 -5.92 -7.72
CA ALA A 123 13.34 -4.65 -7.60
C ALA A 123 12.74 -3.75 -6.50
N LYS A 124 11.41 -3.63 -6.46
CA LYS A 124 10.71 -2.87 -5.42
C LYS A 124 10.86 -3.51 -4.03
N ARG A 125 10.91 -4.85 -3.94
CA ARG A 125 11.16 -5.56 -2.68
C ARG A 125 12.57 -5.29 -2.17
N GLU A 126 13.58 -5.39 -3.03
CA GLU A 126 14.96 -5.11 -2.68
C GLU A 126 15.15 -3.66 -2.24
N GLU A 127 14.57 -2.70 -2.95
CA GLU A 127 14.66 -1.28 -2.60
C GLU A 127 13.99 -1.01 -1.24
N LYS A 128 12.85 -1.64 -0.97
CA LYS A 128 12.20 -1.60 0.35
C LYS A 128 13.14 -2.11 1.44
N GLN A 129 13.76 -3.27 1.23
CA GLN A 129 14.65 -3.88 2.20
C GLN A 129 15.89 -3.02 2.44
N LYS A 130 16.46 -2.42 1.38
CA LYS A 130 17.58 -1.47 1.49
C LYS A 130 17.21 -0.28 2.37
N ILE A 131 16.04 0.33 2.15
CA ILE A 131 15.56 1.45 2.97
C ILE A 131 15.37 1.03 4.44
N GLN A 132 14.80 -0.16 4.70
CA GLN A 132 14.62 -0.67 6.08
C GLN A 132 15.96 -0.93 6.76
N ASN A 133 16.91 -1.55 6.05
CA ASN A 133 18.23 -1.85 6.57
C ASN A 133 19.01 -0.57 6.92
N SER A 134 18.97 0.45 6.06
CA SER A 134 19.58 1.75 6.36
C SER A 134 18.99 2.41 7.61
N TYR A 135 17.68 2.25 7.85
CA TYR A 135 17.07 2.76 9.08
C TYR A 135 17.54 1.98 10.32
N VAL A 136 17.57 0.65 10.25
CA VAL A 136 18.03 -0.21 11.36
C VAL A 136 19.50 0.03 11.71
N LYS A 137 20.34 0.28 10.70
CA LYS A 137 21.75 0.63 10.88
C LYS A 137 21.96 2.06 11.42
N GLY A 138 20.93 2.89 11.41
CA GLY A 138 21.01 4.30 11.81
C GLY A 138 21.52 5.25 10.70
N ASP A 139 21.72 4.76 9.47
CA ASP A 139 22.18 5.56 8.32
C ASP A 139 21.16 6.62 7.89
N ILE A 140 19.86 6.37 8.15
CA ILE A 140 18.77 7.30 7.88
C ILE A 140 17.85 7.43 9.10
N SER A 141 17.24 8.59 9.26
CA SER A 141 16.21 8.83 10.27
C SER A 141 14.89 8.15 9.93
N LEU A 142 14.01 8.01 10.93
CA LEU A 142 12.64 7.52 10.74
C LEU A 142 11.85 8.40 9.75
N LYS A 143 12.07 9.72 9.77
CA LYS A 143 11.41 10.67 8.86
C LYS A 143 11.83 10.43 7.41
N GLU A 144 13.13 10.26 7.16
CA GLU A 144 13.67 9.97 5.84
C GLU A 144 13.23 8.59 5.34
N MET A 145 13.23 7.57 6.21
CA MET A 145 12.69 6.25 5.87
C MET A 145 11.23 6.37 5.39
N ARG A 146 10.39 7.14 6.09
CA ARG A 146 8.98 7.37 5.69
C ARG A 146 8.87 8.07 4.33
N ILE A 147 9.73 9.06 4.06
CA ILE A 147 9.76 9.77 2.76
C ILE A 147 10.18 8.82 1.64
N LYS A 148 11.28 8.08 1.81
CA LYS A 148 11.77 7.10 0.82
C LYS A 148 10.75 5.99 0.59
N MET A 149 10.13 5.46 1.64
CA MET A 149 9.05 4.47 1.52
C MET A 149 7.82 5.01 0.78
N ARG A 150 7.47 6.28 1.00
CA ARG A 150 6.37 6.93 0.28
C ARG A 150 6.72 7.11 -1.21
N ALA A 151 7.96 7.46 -1.52
CA ALA A 151 8.45 7.57 -2.89
C ALA A 151 8.51 6.21 -3.60
N LEU A 152 8.95 5.16 -2.89
CA LEU A 152 9.02 3.79 -3.40
C LEU A 152 7.65 3.23 -3.80
N ARG A 153 6.62 3.53 -3.01
CA ARG A 153 5.22 3.22 -3.35
C ARG A 153 4.73 3.97 -4.60
N GLY A 154 5.55 4.88 -5.14
CA GLY A 154 5.34 5.60 -6.36
C GLY A 154 4.13 6.51 -6.34
N THR A 155 3.78 6.99 -7.53
CA THR A 155 2.53 7.69 -7.78
C THR A 155 1.33 6.76 -7.60
N ALA A 156 1.49 5.44 -7.73
CA ALA A 156 0.43 4.45 -7.53
C ALA A 156 -0.24 4.53 -6.14
N HIS A 157 0.51 4.86 -5.07
CA HIS A 157 -0.08 5.02 -3.74
C HIS A 157 -0.70 6.41 -3.49
N LYS A 158 -0.18 7.48 -4.10
CA LYS A 158 -0.86 8.80 -4.09
C LYS A 158 -2.23 8.71 -4.78
N ARG A 159 -2.38 7.80 -5.75
CA ARG A 159 -3.60 7.59 -6.56
C ARG A 159 -4.60 6.59 -5.94
N ARG A 160 -4.35 6.10 -4.71
CA ARG A 160 -5.25 5.23 -3.94
C ARG A 160 -6.26 5.99 -3.06
N MET A 161 -6.26 7.33 -3.11
CA MET A 161 -6.98 8.22 -2.20
C MET A 161 -8.45 8.44 -2.62
N GLY A 162 -9.12 7.39 -3.11
CA GLY A 162 -10.57 7.45 -3.19
C GLY A 162 -11.17 7.36 -1.78
N ASN A 163 -12.28 8.06 -1.52
CA ASN A 163 -13.04 7.88 -0.28
C ASN A 163 -13.41 6.39 -0.13
N PRO A 164 -12.86 5.65 0.86
CA PRO A 164 -13.12 4.22 1.00
C PRO A 164 -14.57 3.93 1.39
N PHE A 165 -15.33 4.94 1.81
CA PHE A 165 -16.73 4.84 2.20
C PHE A 165 -17.68 5.38 1.13
N ILE A 166 -17.20 5.77 -0.04
CA ILE A 166 -18.02 6.40 -1.08
C ILE A 166 -19.21 5.53 -1.52
N TYR A 167 -19.04 4.21 -1.50
CA TYR A 167 -20.14 3.30 -1.81
C TYR A 167 -21.22 3.29 -0.71
N ARG A 168 -20.82 3.39 0.56
CA ARG A 168 -21.77 3.54 1.66
C ARG A 168 -22.55 4.86 1.55
N ASP A 169 -21.89 5.92 1.11
CA ASP A 169 -22.55 7.21 0.87
C ASP A 169 -23.63 7.07 -0.21
N LEU A 170 -23.40 6.27 -1.26
CA LEU A 170 -24.40 5.93 -2.28
C LEU A 170 -25.59 5.18 -1.68
N GLN A 171 -25.32 4.13 -0.90
CA GLN A 171 -26.37 3.35 -0.23
C GLN A 171 -27.21 4.21 0.73
N LEU A 172 -26.57 5.13 1.46
CA LEU A 172 -27.28 6.06 2.36
C LEU A 172 -28.11 7.08 1.59
N ALA A 173 -27.61 7.59 0.46
CA ALA A 173 -28.37 8.49 -0.40
C ALA A 173 -29.59 7.78 -1.00
N ASP A 174 -29.43 6.53 -1.47
CA ASP A 174 -30.50 5.69 -1.99
C ASP A 174 -31.59 5.41 -0.94
N LYS A 175 -31.20 4.93 0.25
CA LYS A 175 -32.13 4.65 1.36
C LYS A 175 -32.89 5.88 1.82
N ALA A 176 -32.25 7.04 1.81
CA ALA A 176 -32.87 8.31 2.17
C ALA A 176 -33.69 8.94 1.03
N GLY A 177 -33.75 8.31 -0.15
CA GLY A 177 -34.44 8.87 -1.33
C GLY A 177 -33.79 10.14 -1.89
N ARG A 178 -32.55 10.46 -1.51
CA ARG A 178 -31.82 11.68 -1.89
C ARG A 178 -31.18 11.52 -3.26
N LYS A 179 -32.00 11.64 -4.31
CA LYS A 179 -31.60 11.39 -5.71
C LYS A 179 -30.38 12.22 -6.15
N GLN A 180 -30.36 13.51 -5.83
CA GLN A 180 -29.24 14.39 -6.23
C GLN A 180 -27.92 14.01 -5.54
N ASP A 181 -27.98 13.56 -4.29
CA ASP A 181 -26.79 13.10 -3.57
C ASP A 181 -26.27 11.80 -4.19
N ALA A 182 -27.16 10.86 -4.52
CA ALA A 182 -26.78 9.62 -5.22
C ALA A 182 -26.10 9.92 -6.57
N VAL A 183 -26.61 10.88 -7.34
CA VAL A 183 -25.98 11.32 -8.60
C VAL A 183 -24.57 11.88 -8.37
N LYS A 184 -24.40 12.76 -7.37
CA LYS A 184 -23.07 13.33 -7.03
C LYS A 184 -22.08 12.25 -6.63
N VAL A 185 -22.51 11.31 -5.78
CA VAL A 185 -21.67 10.19 -5.35
C VAL A 185 -21.28 9.32 -6.55
N LEU A 186 -22.21 8.98 -7.44
CA LEU A 186 -21.90 8.23 -8.66
C LEU A 186 -20.92 8.97 -9.56
N ASP A 187 -21.04 10.28 -9.70
CA ASP A 187 -20.11 11.08 -10.49
C ASP A 187 -18.69 11.07 -9.91
N GLU A 188 -18.57 11.18 -8.59
CA GLU A 188 -17.29 11.08 -7.89
C GLU A 188 -16.69 9.66 -8.00
N MET A 189 -17.51 8.62 -7.85
CA MET A 189 -17.05 7.23 -8.03
C MET A 189 -16.52 6.98 -9.44
N LEU A 190 -17.18 7.53 -10.47
CA LEU A 190 -16.74 7.42 -11.86
C LEU A 190 -15.39 8.13 -12.08
N LEU A 191 -15.21 9.32 -11.49
CA LEU A 191 -13.93 10.04 -11.53
C LEU A 191 -12.82 9.20 -10.90
N GLN A 192 -13.05 8.70 -9.68
CA GLN A 192 -12.08 7.84 -8.99
C GLN A 192 -11.75 6.57 -9.81
N MET A 193 -12.73 5.96 -10.48
CA MET A 193 -12.48 4.80 -11.34
C MET A 193 -11.55 5.17 -12.52
N LYS A 194 -11.84 6.27 -13.22
CA LYS A 194 -11.00 6.74 -14.34
C LYS A 194 -9.57 7.05 -13.89
N GLU A 195 -9.40 7.68 -12.73
CA GLU A 195 -8.09 7.95 -12.15
C GLU A 195 -7.33 6.64 -11.81
N ARG A 196 -8.02 5.65 -11.22
CA ARG A 196 -7.45 4.34 -10.94
C ARG A 196 -7.07 3.58 -12.21
N ASN A 197 -7.81 3.74 -13.31
CA ASN A 197 -7.46 3.17 -14.61
C ASN A 197 -6.20 3.83 -15.18
N ASN A 198 -6.15 5.17 -15.21
CA ASN A 198 -4.97 5.91 -15.66
C ASN A 198 -3.72 5.55 -14.85
N SER A 199 -3.90 5.31 -13.54
CA SER A 199 -2.82 4.86 -12.66
C SER A 199 -2.26 3.50 -13.05
N LEU A 200 -3.15 2.55 -13.34
CA LEU A 200 -2.77 1.20 -13.73
C LEU A 200 -2.12 1.20 -15.13
N ARG A 201 -2.62 2.05 -16.05
CA ARG A 201 -2.01 2.23 -17.36
C ARG A 201 -0.58 2.77 -17.27
N ALA A 202 -0.37 3.84 -16.49
CA ALA A 202 0.96 4.39 -16.26
C ALA A 202 1.91 3.38 -15.60
N LEU A 203 1.40 2.53 -14.70
CA LEU A 203 2.22 1.44 -14.13
C LEU A 203 2.59 0.40 -15.18
N ILE A 204 1.65 0.01 -16.05
CA ILE A 204 1.92 -0.93 -17.15
C ILE A 204 2.97 -0.33 -18.10
N GLU A 205 2.88 0.95 -18.43
CA GLU A 205 3.84 1.66 -19.27
C GLU A 205 5.23 1.73 -18.60
N GLU A 206 5.31 2.10 -17.31
CA GLU A 206 6.56 2.16 -16.53
C GLU A 206 7.35 0.85 -16.53
N ILE A 207 6.68 -0.30 -16.60
CA ILE A 207 7.36 -1.60 -16.54
C ILE A 207 7.71 -2.20 -17.90
N ILE A 208 7.18 -1.64 -19.00
CA ILE A 208 7.48 -2.08 -20.37
C ILE A 208 8.62 -1.26 -20.98
N GLU A 209 8.76 0.01 -20.58
CA GLU A 209 9.88 0.89 -20.97
C GLU A 209 11.22 0.48 -20.34
#